data_AF-A0A1I6C8K6-F1
#
_entry.id   AF-A0A1I6C8K6-F1
#
_cell.length_a   1.000
_cell.length_b   1.000
_cell.length_c   1.000
_cell.angle_alpha   90.00
_cell.angle_beta   90.00
_cell.angle_gamma   90.00
#
_symmetry.space_group_name_H-M   'P 1'
#
loop_
_entity.id
_entity.type
_entity.pdbx_description
1 polymer ?
#
loop_
_entity_poly.entity_id
_entity_poly.type
_entity_poly.pdbx_seq_one_letter_code
_entity_poly.pdbx_strand_id
1 'polypeptide(L)'
;MNESTLHGLRVVSLGSGIASAAAGLQLCEAGAEVILVEPPDNPARQEQALFAVLNRGKRSVILDINEPEGQQRLERLLTSADVFIHEFSPKVAGTLGLDDAQLAQRFPVMTQRNLHTQAANCW
;
A
#
# COMPACT_ATOMS: atom_id res chain seq x y z
N MET A 1 10.20 15.53 23.37
CA MET A 1 9.03 15.00 22.66
C MET A 1 9.39 15.05 21.19
N ASN A 2 9.83 13.93 20.60
CA ASN A 2 10.08 13.87 19.17
C ASN A 2 8.72 13.72 18.49
N GLU A 3 8.06 14.84 18.17
CA GLU A 3 6.96 14.81 17.22
C GLU A 3 7.57 14.51 15.85
N SER A 4 7.45 13.27 15.40
CA SER A 4 7.85 12.92 14.05
C SER A 4 6.91 13.62 13.06
N THR A 5 7.45 14.13 11.96
CA THR A 5 6.72 14.95 10.99
C THR A 5 5.44 14.31 10.46
N LEU A 6 5.37 12.97 10.39
CA LEU A 6 4.21 12.24 9.89
C LEU A 6 3.40 11.52 10.99
N HIS A 7 3.62 11.88 12.27
CA HIS A 7 2.85 11.28 13.37
C HIS A 7 1.35 11.52 13.16
N GLY A 8 0.54 10.46 13.34
CA GLY A 8 -0.91 10.51 13.17
C GLY A 8 -1.40 10.23 11.75
N LEU A 9 -0.51 10.20 10.74
CA LEU A 9 -0.89 9.75 9.40
C LEU A 9 -0.94 8.22 9.33
N ARG A 10 -1.96 7.72 8.64
CA ARG A 10 -2.16 6.30 8.37
C ARG A 10 -2.02 5.98 6.89
N VAL A 11 -1.10 5.07 6.59
CA VAL A 11 -0.74 4.64 5.24
C VAL A 11 -1.17 3.19 5.04
N VAL A 12 -1.90 2.90 3.97
CA VAL A 12 -2.16 1.54 3.52
C VAL A 12 -1.30 1.28 2.28
N SER A 13 -0.46 0.25 2.34
CA SER A 13 0.41 -0.17 1.25
C SER A 13 -0.01 -1.54 0.74
N LEU A 14 -0.40 -1.60 -0.52
CA LEU A 14 -0.81 -2.81 -1.23
C LEU A 14 0.07 -2.99 -2.48
N GLY A 15 1.19 -3.67 -2.29
CA GLY A 15 2.17 -3.94 -3.35
C GLY A 15 3.25 -4.88 -2.83
N SER A 16 3.80 -5.69 -3.73
CA SER A 16 4.87 -6.64 -3.40
C SER A 16 6.24 -6.20 -3.95
N GLY A 17 6.29 -5.10 -4.70
CA GLY A 17 7.51 -4.56 -5.28
C GLY A 17 8.37 -3.78 -4.28
N ILE A 18 9.65 -3.65 -4.63
CA ILE A 18 10.64 -2.93 -3.83
C ILE A 18 10.27 -1.44 -3.70
N ALA A 19 9.64 -0.84 -4.73
CA ALA A 19 9.29 0.57 -4.74
C ALA A 19 8.23 0.91 -3.67
N SER A 20 7.12 0.19 -3.62
CA SER A 20 6.10 0.34 -2.58
C SER A 20 6.64 0.01 -1.19
N ALA A 21 7.46 -1.04 -1.08
CA ALA A 21 8.06 -1.42 0.19
C ALA A 21 9.03 -0.34 0.71
N ALA A 22 9.89 0.23 -0.14
CA ALA A 22 10.80 1.32 0.22
C ALA A 22 10.04 2.62 0.56
N ALA A 23 9.02 2.99 -0.22
CA ALA A 23 8.18 4.14 0.07
C ALA A 23 7.48 4.01 1.43
N GLY A 24 6.90 2.83 1.71
CA GLY A 24 6.29 2.54 3.00
C GLY A 24 7.30 2.58 4.15
N LEU A 25 8.54 2.13 3.93
CA LEU A 25 9.58 2.19 4.96
C LEU A 25 9.91 3.64 5.32
N GLN A 26 10.12 4.50 4.32
CA GLN A 26 10.43 5.92 4.52
C GLN A 26 9.31 6.64 5.30
N LEU A 27 8.05 6.36 4.96
CA LEU A 27 6.89 6.92 5.68
C LEU A 27 6.82 6.41 7.13
N CYS A 28 7.09 5.13 7.34
CA CYS A 28 7.14 4.53 8.67
C CYS A 28 8.26 5.13 9.54
N GLU A 29 9.45 5.34 8.96
CA GLU A 29 10.60 5.94 9.65
C GLU A 29 10.38 7.42 9.97
N ALA A 30 9.61 8.12 9.13
CA ALA A 30 9.12 9.47 9.40
C ALA A 30 7.94 9.51 10.39
N GLY A 31 7.50 8.34 10.87
CA GLY A 31 6.58 8.16 11.99
C GLY A 31 5.10 8.00 11.63
N ALA A 32 4.77 7.73 10.37
CA ALA A 32 3.42 7.32 9.98
C ALA A 32 3.11 5.89 10.47
N GLU A 33 1.83 5.61 10.74
CA GLU A 33 1.34 4.23 10.88
C GLU A 33 1.25 3.62 9.48
N VAL A 34 2.05 2.59 9.19
CA VAL A 34 2.01 1.92 7.88
C VAL A 34 1.46 0.51 8.02
N ILE A 35 0.38 0.24 7.30
CA ILE A 35 -0.26 -1.07 7.19
C ILE A 35 0.09 -1.68 5.82
N LEU A 36 0.86 -2.76 5.84
CA LEU A 36 1.16 -3.58 4.68
C LEU A 36 0.02 -4.61 4.51
N VAL A 37 -0.64 -4.57 3.35
CA VAL A 37 -1.62 -5.57 2.94
C VAL A 37 -0.92 -6.60 2.05
N GLU A 38 -0.94 -7.85 2.47
CA GLU A 38 -0.26 -8.96 1.79
C GLU A 38 -1.26 -9.97 1.24
N PRO A 39 -0.99 -10.57 0.06
CA PRO A 39 -1.73 -11.73 -0.39
C PRO A 39 -1.42 -12.95 0.50
N PRO A 40 -2.32 -13.96 0.57
CA PRO A 40 -2.12 -15.17 1.38
C PRO A 40 -0.82 -15.93 1.09
N ASP A 41 -0.41 -15.97 -0.18
CA ASP A 41 0.84 -16.60 -0.62
C ASP A 41 1.79 -15.52 -1.15
N ASN A 42 2.37 -14.74 -0.24
CA ASN A 42 3.28 -13.65 -0.59
C ASN A 42 4.71 -14.16 -0.86
N PRO A 43 5.17 -14.19 -2.13
CA PRO A 43 6.50 -14.71 -2.46
C PRO A 43 7.63 -13.88 -1.85
N ALA A 44 7.39 -12.58 -1.59
CA ALA A 44 8.39 -11.71 -0.98
C ALA A 44 8.82 -12.19 0.42
N ARG A 45 7.97 -12.96 1.12
CA ARG A 45 8.36 -13.57 2.41
C ARG A 45 9.40 -14.69 2.28
N GLN A 46 9.60 -15.23 1.08
CA GLN A 46 10.68 -16.19 0.81
C GLN A 46 12.05 -15.49 0.82
N GLU A 47 12.11 -14.22 0.42
CA GLU A 47 13.28 -13.35 0.52
C GLU A 47 13.38 -12.68 1.91
N GLN A 48 13.46 -13.50 2.96
CA GLN A 48 13.29 -13.08 4.36
C GLN A 48 14.10 -11.83 4.76
N ALA A 49 15.35 -11.70 4.29
CA ALA A 49 16.21 -10.58 4.65
C ALA A 49 15.76 -9.25 4.02
N LEU A 50 15.49 -9.23 2.71
CA LEU A 50 15.06 -8.02 2.02
C LEU A 50 13.66 -7.59 2.50
N PHE A 51 12.76 -8.56 2.65
CA PHE A 51 11.43 -8.31 3.18
C PHE A 51 11.48 -7.74 4.60
N ALA A 52 12.30 -8.31 5.48
CA ALA A 52 12.44 -7.82 6.85
C ALA A 52 12.98 -6.39 6.89
N VAL A 53 13.96 -6.06 6.05
CA VAL A 53 14.52 -4.70 5.98
C VAL A 53 13.50 -3.70 5.48
N LEU A 54 12.83 -3.98 4.36
CA LEU A 54 11.91 -3.03 3.74
C LEU A 54 10.55 -2.91 4.45
N ASN A 55 10.17 -3.89 5.27
CA ASN A 55 8.89 -3.90 5.96
C ASN A 55 9.01 -3.80 7.48
N ARG A 56 10.21 -3.53 8.02
CA ARG A 56 10.38 -3.24 9.45
C ARG A 56 9.51 -2.05 9.88
N GLY A 57 8.96 -2.13 11.09
CA GLY A 57 8.09 -1.09 11.67
C GLY A 57 6.64 -1.10 11.14
N LYS A 58 6.38 -1.71 9.98
CA LYS A 58 5.03 -1.81 9.42
C LYS A 58 4.19 -2.86 10.14
N ARG A 59 2.88 -2.64 10.22
CA ARG A 59 1.90 -3.64 10.63
C ARG A 59 1.45 -4.41 9.39
N SER A 60 1.43 -5.73 9.46
CA SER A 60 1.02 -6.59 8.34
C SER A 60 -0.39 -7.15 8.55
N VAL A 61 -1.15 -7.24 7.48
CA VAL A 61 -2.41 -7.99 7.41
C VAL A 61 -2.48 -8.78 6.12
N ILE A 62 -2.90 -10.05 6.22
CA ILE A 62 -3.13 -10.90 5.06
C ILE A 62 -4.57 -10.71 4.58
N LEU A 63 -4.75 -10.33 3.31
CA LEU A 63 -6.04 -10.16 2.64
C LEU A 63 -5.96 -10.70 1.21
N ASP A 64 -6.92 -11.55 0.82
CA ASP A 64 -7.11 -11.90 -0.59
C ASP A 64 -8.09 -10.93 -1.25
N ILE A 65 -7.56 -9.96 -1.99
CA ILE A 65 -8.35 -8.91 -2.65
C ILE A 65 -9.09 -9.40 -3.90
N ASN A 66 -8.88 -10.65 -4.31
CA ASN A 66 -9.66 -11.26 -5.39
C ASN A 66 -11.02 -11.77 -4.89
N GLU A 67 -11.16 -11.93 -3.57
CA GLU A 67 -12.40 -12.36 -2.93
C GLU A 67 -13.23 -11.15 -2.44
N PRO A 68 -14.57 -11.21 -2.54
CA PRO A 68 -15.44 -10.11 -2.09
C PRO A 68 -15.20 -9.72 -0.62
N GLU A 69 -14.93 -10.70 0.25
CA GLU A 69 -14.64 -10.43 1.66
C GLU A 69 -13.33 -9.65 1.83
N GLY A 70 -12.28 -10.01 1.09
CA GLY A 70 -11.00 -9.30 1.15
C GLY A 70 -11.11 -7.89 0.60
N GLN A 71 -11.92 -7.67 -0.44
CA GLN A 71 -12.23 -6.33 -0.96
C GLN A 71 -12.94 -5.47 0.09
N GLN A 72 -13.94 -6.02 0.79
CA GLN A 72 -14.63 -5.30 1.88
C GLN A 72 -13.69 -4.98 3.05
N ARG A 73 -12.78 -5.90 3.39
CA ARG A 73 -11.80 -5.66 4.45
C ARG A 73 -10.77 -4.60 4.04
N LEU A 74 -10.32 -4.61 2.78
CA LEU A 74 -9.46 -3.56 2.24
C LEU A 74 -10.16 -2.20 2.29
N GLU A 75 -11.42 -2.12 1.86
CA GLU A 75 -12.22 -0.89 1.93
C GLU A 75 -12.32 -0.32 3.34
N ARG A 76 -12.51 -1.17 4.36
CA ARG A 76 -12.51 -0.74 5.76
C ARG A 76 -11.16 -0.16 6.20
N LEU A 77 -10.04 -0.71 5.71
CA LEU A 77 -8.72 -0.14 5.98
C LEU A 77 -8.57 1.23 5.31
N LEU A 78 -8.98 1.33 4.04
CA LEU A 78 -8.89 2.56 3.24
C LEU A 78 -9.77 3.69 3.79
N THR A 79 -10.91 3.36 4.41
CA THR A 79 -11.80 4.35 5.06
C THR A 79 -11.08 5.19 6.11
N SER A 80 -10.07 4.62 6.75
CA SER A 80 -9.27 5.27 7.78
C SER A 80 -7.90 5.75 7.30
N ALA A 81 -7.57 5.55 6.03
CA ALA A 81 -6.24 5.83 5.49
C ALA A 81 -6.14 7.26 4.95
N ASP A 82 -5.04 7.92 5.25
CA ASP A 82 -4.68 9.21 4.66
C ASP A 82 -3.88 9.03 3.38
N VAL A 83 -3.14 7.91 3.26
CA VAL A 83 -2.33 7.59 2.09
C VAL A 83 -2.58 6.15 1.65
N PHE A 84 -2.82 5.96 0.34
CA PHE A 84 -2.83 4.63 -0.28
C PHE A 84 -1.73 4.49 -1.33
N ILE A 85 -0.96 3.40 -1.23
CA ILE A 85 0.12 3.06 -2.15
C ILE A 85 -0.20 1.73 -2.81
N HIS A 86 -0.22 1.68 -4.15
CA HIS A 86 -0.31 0.43 -4.89
C HIS A 86 0.53 0.42 -6.17
N GLU A 87 0.78 -0.78 -6.70
CA GLU A 87 1.59 -1.00 -7.91
C GLU A 87 0.80 -1.62 -9.07
N PHE A 88 -0.52 -1.73 -8.92
CA PHE A 88 -1.40 -2.22 -9.98
C PHE A 88 -1.33 -1.33 -11.22
N SER A 89 -1.30 -1.98 -12.40
CA SER A 89 -1.49 -1.28 -13.67
C SER A 89 -2.87 -0.60 -13.69
N PRO A 90 -3.05 0.49 -14.46
CA PRO A 90 -4.34 1.19 -14.53
C PRO A 90 -5.53 0.27 -14.83
N LYS A 91 -5.32 -0.74 -15.69
CA LYS A 91 -6.35 -1.74 -16.03
C LYS A 91 -6.75 -2.58 -14.81
N VAL A 92 -5.77 -3.06 -14.04
CA VAL A 92 -6.03 -3.87 -12.84
C VAL A 92 -6.66 -3.01 -11.74
N ALA A 93 -6.14 -1.78 -11.54
CA ALA A 93 -6.70 -0.83 -10.59
C ALA A 93 -8.18 -0.54 -10.86
N GLY A 94 -8.55 -0.24 -12.11
CA GLY A 94 -9.95 0.00 -12.47
C GLY A 94 -10.85 -1.24 -12.32
N THR A 95 -10.31 -2.44 -12.55
CA THR A 95 -11.07 -3.68 -12.31
C THR A 95 -11.35 -3.90 -10.82
N LEU A 96 -10.43 -3.50 -9.96
CA LEU A 96 -10.52 -3.66 -8.50
C LEU A 96 -11.22 -2.50 -7.79
N GLY A 97 -11.66 -1.46 -8.50
CA GLY A 97 -12.25 -0.30 -7.83
C GLY A 97 -11.21 0.63 -7.18
N LEU A 98 -9.93 0.49 -7.56
CA LEU A 98 -8.76 1.11 -6.95
C LEU A 98 -8.07 2.12 -7.87
N ASP A 99 -8.74 2.59 -8.91
CA ASP A 99 -8.24 3.72 -9.70
C ASP A 99 -8.48 5.06 -8.99
N ASP A 100 -7.71 6.07 -9.41
CA ASP A 100 -7.70 7.39 -8.79
C ASP A 100 -9.10 8.03 -8.74
N ALA A 101 -9.92 7.84 -9.78
CA ALA A 101 -11.24 8.46 -9.87
C ALA A 101 -12.23 7.82 -8.88
N GLN A 102 -12.25 6.48 -8.83
CA GLN A 102 -13.11 5.73 -7.91
C GLN A 102 -12.70 5.95 -6.46
N LEU A 103 -11.39 5.97 -6.18
CA LEU A 103 -10.89 6.20 -4.84
C LEU A 103 -11.11 7.64 -4.37
N ALA A 104 -10.92 8.65 -5.23
CA ALA A 104 -11.26 10.04 -4.89
C ALA A 104 -12.75 10.23 -4.61
N GLN A 105 -13.62 9.51 -5.33
CA GLN A 105 -15.06 9.52 -5.08
C GLN A 105 -15.44 8.87 -3.74
N ARG A 106 -14.78 7.76 -3.38
CA ARG A 106 -15.08 6.98 -2.16
C ARG A 106 -14.41 7.54 -0.91
N PHE A 107 -13.23 8.13 -1.07
CA PHE A 107 -12.35 8.59 0.01
C PHE A 107 -11.81 9.99 -0.29
N PRO A 108 -12.66 11.04 -0.25
CA PRO A 108 -12.31 12.38 -0.73
C PRO A 108 -11.20 13.10 0.05
N VAL A 109 -10.83 12.60 1.23
CA VAL A 109 -9.74 13.15 2.06
C VAL A 109 -8.41 12.40 1.91
N MET A 110 -8.40 11.27 1.19
CA MET A 110 -7.22 10.40 1.05
C MET A 110 -6.29 10.88 -0.07
N THR A 111 -5.00 10.97 0.22
CA THR A 111 -3.93 11.18 -0.78
C THR A 111 -3.52 9.86 -1.41
N GLN A 112 -3.34 9.85 -2.73
CA GLN A 112 -3.15 8.62 -3.50
C GLN A 112 -1.79 8.61 -4.21
N ARG A 113 -1.10 7.47 -4.23
CA ARG A 113 0.15 7.33 -4.97
C ARG A 113 0.29 5.95 -5.61
N ASN A 114 0.12 5.89 -6.93
CA ASN A 114 0.41 4.72 -7.74
C ASN A 114 1.92 4.67 -8.09
N LEU A 115 2.57 3.53 -7.87
CA LEU A 115 4.00 3.30 -8.12
C LEU A 115 4.26 2.30 -9.25
N HIS A 116 3.28 2.04 -10.11
CA HIS A 116 3.41 1.10 -11.22
C HIS A 116 4.56 1.49 -12.17
N THR A 117 5.48 0.54 -12.39
CA THR A 117 6.59 0.71 -13.34
C THR A 117 6.09 0.42 -14.75
N GLN A 118 5.95 1.45 -15.59
CA GLN A 118 5.74 1.25 -17.02
C GLN A 118 7.06 0.77 -17.61
N ALA A 119 7.24 -0.54 -17.75
CA ALA A 119 8.30 -1.09 -18.59
C ALA A 119 7.95 -0.85 -20.07
N ALA A 120 8.04 0.39 -20.52
CA ALA A 120 8.01 0.74 -21.93
C ALA A 120 8.85 2.00 -22.15
N ASN A 121 9.98 1.81 -22.82
CA ASN A 121 10.86 2.83 -23.41
C ASN A 121 11.72 3.65 -22.42
N CYS A 122 12.79 3.04 -21.93
CA CYS A 122 14.04 3.74 -21.57
C CYS A 122 15.24 2.87 -21.97
N TRP A 123 15.55 2.86 -23.27
CA TRP A 123 16.89 3.12 -23.79
C TRP A 123 16.81 4.42 -24.57
#